data_AF-A0A811RVC8-F1
#
_entry.id   AF-A0A811RVC8-F1
#
_cell.length_a   1.000
_cell.length_b   1.000
_cell.length_c   1.000
_cell.angle_alpha   90.00
_cell.angle_beta   90.00
_cell.angle_gamma   90.00
#
_symmetry.space_group_name_H-M   'P 1'
#
loop_
_entity.id
_entity.type
_entity.pdbx_description
1 polymer ?
#
loop_
_entity_poly.entity_id
_entity_poly.type
_entity_poly.pdbx_seq_one_letter_code
_entity_poly.pdbx_strand_id
1 'polypeptide(L)'
;MSSSTPPPGPVQKSEEEWEAILTPEQFNILRRKGTEYPGTGEYDKFFEEGIYKCAGCGTPLYRSSTKFNSGCGWPAFYEGLPGAIKQTEMTKASSYMGFKNNNSQRILPLLAETHLA
;
A
#
# COMPACT_ATOMS: atom_id res chain seq x y z
N MET A 1 -3.55 -23.33 18.02
CA MET A 1 -4.80 -22.99 17.32
C MET A 1 -4.49 -21.82 16.38
N SER A 2 -4.18 -22.08 15.11
CA SER A 2 -3.90 -21.04 14.12
C SER A 2 -5.09 -20.93 13.19
N SER A 3 -5.98 -19.98 13.47
CA SER A 3 -7.13 -19.66 12.63
C SER A 3 -6.62 -18.89 11.41
N SER A 4 -6.41 -19.58 10.29
CA SER A 4 -6.14 -18.97 9.00
C SER A 4 -7.45 -18.43 8.42
N THR A 5 -7.81 -17.20 8.77
CA THR A 5 -8.88 -16.47 8.09
C THR A 5 -8.43 -16.24 6.63
N PRO A 6 -9.19 -16.72 5.62
CA PRO A 6 -8.86 -16.47 4.23
C PRO A 6 -8.86 -14.95 3.96
N PRO A 7 -7.99 -14.45 3.05
CA PRO A 7 -7.95 -13.03 2.74
C PRO A 7 -9.34 -12.56 2.28
N PRO A 8 -9.84 -11.41 2.79
CA PRO A 8 -11.14 -10.92 2.41
C PRO A 8 -11.19 -10.73 0.89
N GLY A 9 -12.30 -11.18 0.29
CA GLY A 9 -12.54 -11.01 -1.15
C GLY A 9 -12.53 -9.53 -1.57
N PRO A 10 -12.55 -9.24 -2.88
CA PRO A 10 -12.51 -7.87 -3.37
C PRO A 10 -13.66 -7.06 -2.77
N VAL A 11 -13.31 -6.03 -1.98
CA VAL A 11 -14.27 -5.15 -1.32
C VAL A 11 -15.05 -4.37 -2.38
N GLN A 12 -16.33 -4.68 -2.52
CA GLN A 12 -17.24 -3.99 -3.42
C GLN A 12 -17.83 -2.79 -2.69
N LYS A 13 -17.49 -1.58 -3.14
CA LYS A 13 -18.08 -0.30 -2.72
C LYS A 13 -18.14 0.61 -3.94
N SER A 14 -19.11 1.52 -3.97
CA SER A 14 -19.23 2.53 -5.02
C SER A 14 -18.10 3.56 -4.93
N GLU A 15 -17.92 4.38 -5.97
CA GLU A 15 -16.90 5.44 -5.94
C GLU A 15 -17.22 6.47 -4.86
N GLU A 16 -18.49 6.82 -4.69
CA GLU A 16 -18.98 7.76 -3.68
C GLU A 16 -18.72 7.25 -2.27
N GLU A 17 -18.93 5.96 -2.02
CA GLU A 17 -18.61 5.34 -0.73
C GLU A 17 -17.11 5.39 -0.45
N TRP A 18 -16.26 5.19 -1.47
CA TRP A 18 -14.81 5.31 -1.32
C TRP A 18 -14.37 6.75 -1.06
N GLU A 19 -14.92 7.74 -1.77
CA GLU A 19 -14.65 9.16 -1.55
C GLU A 19 -15.08 9.61 -0.15
N ALA A 20 -16.12 9.01 0.42
CA ALA A 20 -16.60 9.32 1.76
C ALA A 20 -15.71 8.77 2.89
N ILE A 21 -15.01 7.64 2.67
CA ILE A 21 -14.20 6.99 3.71
C ILE A 21 -12.69 7.22 3.58
N LEU A 22 -12.21 7.54 2.38
CA LEU A 22 -10.80 7.80 2.10
C LEU A 22 -10.53 9.30 2.11
N THR A 23 -9.34 9.70 2.53
CA THR A 23 -8.90 11.07 2.29
C THR A 23 -8.75 11.31 0.77
N PRO A 24 -8.83 12.57 0.29
CA PRO A 24 -8.66 12.87 -1.13
C PRO A 24 -7.37 12.29 -1.74
N GLU A 25 -6.29 12.30 -0.97
CA GLU A 25 -5.01 11.71 -1.37
C GLU A 25 -5.06 10.18 -1.43
N GLN A 26 -5.62 9.53 -0.40
CA GLN A 26 -5.79 8.08 -0.38
C GLN A 26 -6.68 7.60 -1.52
N PHE A 27 -7.78 8.31 -1.80
CA PHE A 27 -8.67 8.02 -2.93
C PHE A 27 -7.93 8.15 -4.26
N ASN A 28 -7.17 9.23 -4.46
CA ASN A 28 -6.37 9.43 -5.66
C ASN A 28 -5.37 8.29 -5.89
N ILE A 29 -4.67 7.84 -4.84
CA ILE A 29 -3.68 6.77 -4.94
C ILE A 29 -4.34 5.39 -5.13
N LEU A 30 -5.32 5.04 -4.30
CA LEU A 30 -5.97 3.71 -4.32
C LEU A 30 -6.87 3.49 -5.53
N ARG A 31 -7.63 4.51 -5.95
CA ARG A 31 -8.70 4.37 -6.94
C ARG A 31 -8.32 4.97 -8.28
N ARG A 32 -7.65 6.14 -8.29
CA ARG A 32 -7.24 6.82 -9.52
C ARG A 32 -5.83 6.46 -10.00
N LYS A 33 -5.18 5.49 -9.34
CA LYS A 33 -3.80 5.05 -9.64
C LYS A 33 -2.78 6.20 -9.57
N GLY A 34 -3.05 7.19 -8.72
CA GLY A 34 -2.14 8.28 -8.42
C GLY A 34 -0.90 7.80 -7.65
N THR A 35 0.05 8.71 -7.45
CA THR A 35 1.24 8.48 -6.63
C THR A 35 1.53 9.77 -5.87
N GLU A 36 1.79 9.66 -4.57
CA GLU A 36 2.20 10.79 -3.73
C GLU A 36 3.56 11.34 -4.17
N TYR A 37 3.86 12.59 -3.83
CA TYR A 37 5.18 13.16 -4.11
C TYR A 37 6.27 12.48 -3.26
N PRO A 38 7.52 12.39 -3.77
CA PRO A 38 8.60 11.80 -3.01
C PRO A 38 8.87 12.59 -1.72
N GLY A 39 8.96 11.88 -0.61
CA GLY A 39 9.31 12.41 0.72
C GLY A 39 8.17 13.17 1.40
N THR A 40 6.96 13.19 0.83
CA THR A 40 5.79 13.82 1.45
C THR A 40 4.91 12.84 2.24
N GLY A 41 5.03 11.54 1.96
CA GLY A 41 4.23 10.51 2.61
C GLY A 41 4.56 10.33 4.08
N GLU A 42 3.52 10.24 4.91
CA GLU A 42 3.61 10.05 6.36
C GLU A 42 4.50 8.84 6.73
N TYR A 43 4.40 7.77 5.93
CA TYR A 43 5.07 6.50 6.24
C TYR A 43 6.46 6.34 5.62
N ASP A 44 6.94 7.29 4.80
CA ASP A 44 8.30 7.23 4.22
C ASP A 44 9.36 7.12 5.32
N LYS A 45 9.31 8.02 6.30
CA LYS A 45 10.26 8.09 7.42
C LYS A 45 9.74 7.51 8.74
N PHE A 46 8.61 6.82 8.70
CA PHE A 46 8.03 6.14 9.87
C PHE A 46 8.64 4.75 10.03
N PHE A 47 9.22 4.45 11.20
CA PHE A 47 9.89 3.17 11.48
C PHE A 47 9.47 2.53 12.80
N GLU A 48 8.33 2.94 13.36
CA GLU A 48 7.79 2.34 14.57
C GLU A 48 7.37 0.88 14.34
N GLU A 49 7.37 0.10 15.41
CA GLU A 49 6.94 -1.29 15.36
C GLU A 49 5.44 -1.42 15.11
N GLY A 50 5.04 -2.26 14.14
CA GLY A 50 3.64 -2.43 13.80
C GLY A 50 3.39 -3.19 12.51
N ILE A 51 2.13 -3.16 12.07
CA ILE A 51 1.68 -3.77 10.83
C ILE A 51 1.08 -2.68 9.94
N TYR A 52 1.55 -2.65 8.70
CA TYR A 52 1.02 -1.79 7.67
C TYR A 52 -0.16 -2.46 6.99
N LYS A 53 -1.33 -1.85 7.07
CA LYS A 53 -2.59 -2.35 6.54
C LYS A 53 -3.03 -1.55 5.33
N CYS A 54 -3.77 -2.16 4.41
CA CYS A 54 -4.40 -1.45 3.30
C CYS A 54 -5.40 -0.41 3.83
N ALA A 55 -5.25 0.88 3.50
CA ALA A 55 -6.18 1.91 3.94
C ALA A 55 -7.63 1.68 3.45
N GLY A 56 -7.83 0.94 2.35
CA GLY A 56 -9.17 0.68 1.82
C GLY A 56 -9.90 -0.50 2.49
N CYS A 57 -9.23 -1.62 2.70
CA CYS A 57 -9.85 -2.85 3.21
C CYS A 57 -9.36 -3.32 4.58
N GLY A 58 -8.35 -2.67 5.15
CA GLY A 58 -7.76 -3.04 6.44
C GLY A 58 -6.91 -4.32 6.42
N THR A 59 -6.75 -4.96 5.25
CA THR A 59 -5.93 -6.18 5.15
C THR A 59 -4.47 -5.88 5.51
N PRO A 60 -3.84 -6.65 6.42
CA PRO A 60 -2.41 -6.58 6.69
C PRO A 60 -1.58 -6.84 5.43
N LEU A 61 -0.66 -5.94 5.10
CA LEU A 61 0.20 -6.04 3.90
C LEU A 61 1.67 -6.25 4.25
N TYR A 62 2.22 -5.46 5.17
CA TYR A 62 3.65 -5.49 5.52
C TYR A 62 3.87 -5.44 7.03
N ARG A 63 5.02 -5.93 7.49
CA ARG A 63 5.50 -5.78 8.87
C ARG A 63 6.52 -4.65 8.92
N SER A 64 6.56 -3.89 10.03
CA SER A 64 7.62 -2.90 10.25
C SER A 64 9.03 -3.50 10.19
N SER A 65 9.20 -4.75 10.62
CA SER A 65 10.48 -5.47 10.54
C SER A 65 10.99 -5.69 9.12
N THR A 66 10.10 -5.60 8.12
CA THR A 66 10.49 -5.73 6.70
C THR A 66 10.68 -4.38 6.02
N LYS A 67 10.46 -3.28 6.75
CA LYS A 67 10.69 -1.91 6.27
C LYS A 67 12.17 -1.55 6.33
N PHE A 68 12.63 -0.81 5.33
CA PHE A 68 13.98 -0.26 5.31
C PHE A 68 13.99 1.13 4.68
N ASN A 69 15.04 1.92 4.96
CA ASN A 69 15.24 3.22 4.31
C ASN A 69 15.97 3.02 2.98
N SER A 70 15.25 3.17 1.87
CA SER A 70 15.79 3.09 0.51
C SER A 70 16.36 4.42 0.01
N GLY A 71 16.01 5.55 0.64
CA GLY A 71 16.29 6.89 0.14
C GLY A 71 15.50 7.27 -1.13
N CYS A 72 14.52 6.48 -1.56
CA CYS A 72 13.78 6.78 -2.80
C CYS A 72 12.66 7.81 -2.63
N GLY A 73 12.29 8.15 -1.39
CA GLY A 73 11.20 9.08 -1.07
C GLY A 73 9.83 8.42 -0.90
N TRP A 74 9.78 7.09 -0.81
CA TRP A 74 8.57 6.33 -0.50
C TRP A 74 8.92 5.13 0.41
N PRO A 75 7.98 4.64 1.23
CA PRO A 75 8.25 3.56 2.17
C PRO A 75 8.65 2.26 1.48
N ALA A 76 9.83 1.72 1.75
CA ALA A 76 10.31 0.51 1.10
C ALA A 76 10.23 -0.71 2.03
N PHE A 77 9.75 -1.84 1.50
CA PHE A 77 9.68 -3.13 2.19
C PHE A 77 10.31 -4.22 1.34
N TYR A 78 11.10 -5.11 1.95
CA TYR A 78 11.71 -6.22 1.21
C TYR A 78 10.83 -7.48 1.16
N GLU A 79 9.85 -7.60 2.07
CA GLU A 79 8.95 -8.74 2.16
C GLU A 79 7.56 -8.30 2.60
N GLY A 80 6.54 -8.81 1.90
CA GLY A 80 5.13 -8.64 2.25
C GLY A 80 4.54 -9.90 2.87
N LEU A 81 3.39 -9.75 3.52
CA LEU A 81 2.72 -10.88 4.18
C LEU A 81 2.25 -11.92 3.15
N PRO A 82 2.40 -13.23 3.43
CA PRO A 82 2.02 -14.30 2.51
C PRO A 82 0.56 -14.19 2.06
N GLY A 83 0.34 -14.16 0.74
CA GLY A 83 -1.00 -14.10 0.15
C GLY A 83 -1.70 -12.73 0.23
N ALA A 84 -1.05 -11.71 0.80
CA ALA A 84 -1.66 -10.38 0.97
C ALA A 84 -1.53 -9.49 -0.28
N ILE A 85 -0.51 -9.72 -1.10
CA ILE A 85 -0.17 -8.85 -2.25
C ILE A 85 -0.25 -9.66 -3.54
N LYS A 86 -1.07 -9.17 -4.48
CA LYS A 86 -1.11 -9.70 -5.85
C LYS A 86 -0.10 -8.95 -6.71
N GLN A 87 0.94 -9.64 -7.15
CA GLN A 87 1.88 -9.10 -8.12
C GLN A 87 1.29 -9.26 -9.52
N THR A 88 1.20 -8.15 -10.24
CA THR A 88 0.80 -8.15 -11.67
C THR A 88 1.99 -7.69 -12.48
N GLU A 89 2.48 -8.55 -13.36
CA GLU A 89 3.51 -8.15 -14.31
C GLU A 89 2.94 -7.16 -15.32
N MET A 90 3.69 -6.09 -15.61
CA MET A 90 3.34 -5.17 -16.68
C MET A 90 3.69 -5.83 -18.02
N THR A 91 2.74 -6.56 -18.61
CA THR A 91 2.86 -7.00 -20.00
C THR A 91 2.87 -5.77 -20.91
N LYS A 92 3.84 -5.69 -21.83
CA LYS A 92 4.30 -4.55 -22.66
C LYS A 92 3.26 -3.81 -23.54
N ALA A 93 1.96 -3.91 -23.30
CA ALA A 93 0.91 -3.46 -24.22
C ALA A 93 0.12 -2.21 -23.76
N SER A 94 0.74 -1.27 -23.05
CA SER A 94 0.14 0.07 -22.92
C SER A 94 1.21 1.15 -23.05
N SER A 95 1.24 1.70 -24.26
CA SER A 95 1.93 2.88 -24.74
C SER A 95 2.20 3.94 -23.66
N TYR A 96 3.48 4.22 -23.44
CA TYR A 96 4.04 5.57 -23.38
C TYR A 96 3.20 6.65 -22.67
N MET A 97 2.99 6.51 -21.37
CA MET A 97 2.91 7.66 -20.46
C MET A 97 3.91 7.45 -19.33
N GLY A 98 5.11 8.00 -19.51
CA GLY A 98 5.96 8.51 -18.43
C GLY A 98 6.13 7.67 -17.16
N PHE A 99 6.28 6.35 -17.25
CA PHE A 99 6.82 5.57 -16.15
C PHE A 99 8.32 5.88 -16.03
N LYS A 100 8.66 6.91 -15.24
CA LYS A 100 10.03 7.07 -14.76
C LYS A 100 10.30 5.93 -13.80
N ASN A 101 11.00 4.94 -14.35
CA ASN A 101 11.73 3.89 -13.67
C ASN A 101 12.22 4.37 -12.31
N ASN A 102 11.71 3.77 -11.25
CA ASN A 102 12.46 3.34 -10.09
C ASN A 102 11.62 2.29 -9.34
N ASN A 103 12.31 1.31 -8.80
CA ASN A 103 11.83 0.02 -8.32
C ASN A 103 10.94 0.10 -7.05
N SER A 104 9.90 0.92 -7.05
CA SER A 104 8.95 1.04 -5.95
C SER A 104 7.64 0.38 -6.35
N GLN A 105 7.39 -0.79 -5.78
CA GLN A 105 6.09 -1.45 -5.80
C GLN A 105 5.03 -0.39 -5.47
N ARG A 106 3.99 -0.26 -6.30
CA ARG A 106 2.90 0.71 -6.12
C ARG A 106 2.41 0.67 -4.68
N ILE A 107 2.73 1.70 -3.92
CA ILE A 107 2.41 1.75 -2.49
C ILE A 107 0.97 2.22 -2.40
N LEU A 108 0.08 1.25 -2.19
CA LEU A 108 -1.23 1.50 -1.62
C LEU A 108 -1.01 2.35 -0.35
N PRO A 109 -1.74 3.45 -0.07
CA PRO A 109 -1.69 4.10 1.23
C PRO A 109 -1.86 3.03 2.30
N LEU A 110 -0.78 2.85 3.04
CA LEU A 110 -0.75 1.96 4.18
C LEU A 110 -1.22 2.77 5.37
N LEU A 111 -1.99 2.18 6.26
CA LEU A 111 -2.13 2.69 7.62
C LEU A 111 -1.21 1.84 8.49
N ALA A 112 -0.27 2.46 9.20
CA ALA A 112 0.50 1.76 10.21
C ALA A 112 -0.32 1.76 11.49
N GLU A 113 -0.80 0.58 11.89
CA GLU A 113 -1.37 0.42 13.22
C GLU A 113 -0.27 -0.14 14.12
N THR A 114 0.16 0.67 15.08
CA THR A 114 1.00 0.23 16.20
C THR A 114 0.07 -0.47 17.19
N HIS A 115 0.12 -1.81 17.25
CA HIS A 115 -0.48 -2.51 18.37
C HIS A 115 0.43 -2.30 19.59
N LEU A 116 0.19 -1.23 20.34
CA LEU A 116 0.61 -1.17 21.74
C LEU A 116 -0.18 -2.27 22.47
N ALA A 117 0.54 -3.31 22.90
CA ALA A 117 0.06 -4.25 23.91
C ALA A 117 0.25 -3.65 25.30
#